data_AF-A0A3C0PK63-F1
#
_entry.id   AF-A0A3C0PK63-F1
#
_cell.length_a   1.000
_cell.length_b   1.000
_cell.length_c   1.000
_cell.angle_alpha   90.00
_cell.angle_beta   90.00
_cell.angle_gamma   90.00
#
_symmetry.space_group_name_H-M   'P 1'
#
loop_
_entity.id
_entity.type
_entity.pdbx_description
1 polymer ?
#
loop_
_entity_poly.entity_id
_entity_poly.type
_entity_poly.pdbx_seq_one_letter_code
_entity_poly.pdbx_strand_id
1 'polypeptide(L)'
;MQDNAEQTTHFGFETVPEAEKAIKVQSVFNSVAGKYDIMNDVMSMGIHRIWKEAMMDWLAPSPGQKLLDVAGGTGDISFKFLNRAGSGHATVLDITENMLIAGRKRAEADKMLNSIDWVVGDAMALPFADNSFDVYTISFGIRNVTRPQEALNEAFRVLRPGGRLMVLEFNQIPVPLVQKAYDIYSFNVIPRMGKLIANDRESYQYLVESIRNFPDQETFLSMVREAGFENTNYRNLSLGIAALHSGWKI
;
A
#
# COMPACT_ATOMS: atom_id res chain seq x y z
N MET A 1 -25.36 -27.51 14.81
CA MET A 1 -23.97 -27.37 14.36
C MET A 1 -24.03 -26.52 13.12
N GLN A 2 -23.67 -25.23 13.23
CA GLN A 2 -23.57 -24.36 12.06
C GLN A 2 -22.30 -24.77 11.31
N ASP A 3 -22.46 -25.06 10.01
CA ASP A 3 -21.34 -25.28 9.10
C ASP A 3 -20.42 -24.06 9.16
N ASN A 4 -19.21 -24.25 9.70
CA ASN A 4 -18.08 -23.35 9.46
C ASN A 4 -17.69 -23.53 8.00
N ALA A 5 -18.42 -22.87 7.09
CA ALA A 5 -17.88 -22.61 5.76
C ALA A 5 -16.58 -21.82 5.99
N GLU A 6 -15.44 -22.42 5.63
CA GLU A 6 -14.15 -21.75 5.70
C GLU A 6 -14.25 -20.41 4.98
N GLN A 7 -13.97 -19.31 5.70
CA GLN A 7 -14.00 -17.98 5.10
C GLN A 7 -12.95 -17.90 3.99
N THR A 8 -13.36 -17.49 2.80
CA THR A 8 -12.51 -17.40 1.60
C THR A 8 -12.31 -15.97 1.16
N THR A 9 -11.20 -15.70 0.48
CA THR A 9 -10.80 -14.40 -0.06
C THR A 9 -10.15 -14.57 -1.44
N HIS A 10 -9.81 -13.46 -2.09
CA HIS A 10 -9.15 -13.45 -3.40
C HIS A 10 -7.63 -13.33 -3.28
N PHE A 11 -6.91 -14.17 -4.01
CA PHE A 11 -5.50 -14.06 -4.34
C PHE A 11 -5.37 -13.96 -5.87
N GLY A 12 -5.31 -12.73 -6.39
CA GLY A 12 -5.52 -12.53 -7.83
C GLY A 12 -6.90 -13.09 -8.22
N PHE A 13 -7.00 -13.83 -9.32
CA PHE A 13 -8.26 -14.47 -9.73
C PHE A 13 -8.55 -15.81 -9.02
N GLU A 14 -7.66 -16.29 -8.17
CA GLU A 14 -7.91 -17.48 -7.35
C GLU A 14 -8.71 -17.13 -6.09
N THR A 15 -9.67 -17.99 -5.73
CA THR A 15 -10.32 -17.99 -4.42
C THR A 15 -9.55 -18.92 -3.49
N VAL A 16 -9.10 -18.41 -2.35
CA VAL A 16 -8.29 -19.13 -1.36
C VAL A 16 -8.86 -18.98 0.05
N PRO A 17 -8.58 -19.90 0.98
CA PRO A 17 -8.89 -19.69 2.39
C PRO A 17 -8.21 -18.42 2.92
N GLU A 18 -8.89 -17.65 3.77
CA GLU A 18 -8.33 -16.40 4.32
C GLU A 18 -7.00 -16.60 5.05
N ALA A 19 -6.85 -17.73 5.76
CA ALA A 19 -5.64 -18.08 6.48
C ALA A 19 -4.41 -18.26 5.56
N GLU A 20 -4.62 -18.57 4.28
CA GLU A 20 -3.54 -18.81 3.32
C GLU A 20 -3.11 -17.53 2.57
N LYS A 21 -3.99 -16.53 2.46
CA LYS A 21 -3.71 -15.32 1.66
C LYS A 21 -2.46 -14.60 2.13
N ALA A 22 -2.32 -14.38 3.44
CA ALA A 22 -1.14 -13.71 4.00
C ALA A 22 0.16 -14.45 3.65
N ILE A 23 0.15 -15.79 3.71
CA ILE A 23 1.31 -16.64 3.40
C ILE A 23 1.66 -16.55 1.90
N LYS A 24 0.65 -16.64 1.01
CA LYS A 24 0.86 -16.51 -0.44
C LYS A 24 1.42 -15.13 -0.79
N VAL A 25 0.85 -14.07 -0.22
CA VAL A 25 1.31 -12.68 -0.39
C VAL A 25 2.75 -12.53 0.08
N GLN A 26 3.07 -12.98 1.31
CA GLN A 26 4.45 -12.97 1.82
C GLN A 26 5.41 -13.72 0.91
N SER A 27 5.02 -14.87 0.35
CA SER A 27 5.85 -15.63 -0.59
C SER A 27 6.18 -14.82 -1.86
N VAL A 28 5.20 -14.11 -2.42
CA VAL A 28 5.41 -13.21 -3.56
C VAL A 28 6.37 -12.08 -3.18
N PHE A 29 6.16 -11.43 -2.04
CA PHE A 29 7.01 -10.30 -1.64
C PHE A 29 8.43 -10.73 -1.23
N ASN A 30 8.60 -11.93 -0.66
CA ASN A 30 9.90 -12.51 -0.36
C ASN A 30 10.72 -12.79 -1.63
N SER A 31 10.10 -13.30 -2.69
CA SER A 31 10.81 -13.59 -3.95
C SER A 31 11.23 -12.31 -4.69
N VAL A 32 10.49 -11.21 -4.51
CA VAL A 32 10.73 -9.94 -5.22
C VAL A 32 11.40 -8.87 -4.38
N ALA A 33 11.69 -9.05 -3.09
CA ALA A 33 12.26 -7.99 -2.23
C ALA A 33 13.49 -7.29 -2.85
N GLY A 34 14.40 -8.06 -3.47
CA GLY A 34 15.58 -7.50 -4.17
C GLY A 34 15.30 -6.88 -5.54
N LYS A 35 14.10 -7.09 -6.10
CA LYS A 35 13.66 -6.64 -7.43
C LYS A 35 12.42 -5.72 -7.37
N TYR A 36 11.93 -5.38 -6.17
CA TYR A 36 10.67 -4.69 -5.98
C TYR A 36 10.62 -3.33 -6.70
N ASP A 37 11.72 -2.58 -6.64
CA ASP A 37 11.84 -1.31 -7.37
C ASP A 37 11.82 -1.50 -8.88
N ILE A 38 12.45 -2.57 -9.40
CA ILE A 38 12.42 -2.93 -10.83
C ILE A 38 10.99 -3.30 -11.24
N MET A 39 10.26 -4.03 -10.38
CA MET A 39 8.86 -4.38 -10.61
C MET A 39 7.99 -3.13 -10.74
N ASN A 40 8.12 -2.19 -9.80
CA ASN A 40 7.39 -0.92 -9.85
C ASN A 40 7.80 -0.05 -11.04
N ASP A 41 9.09 0.05 -11.36
CA ASP A 41 9.58 0.84 -12.49
C ASP A 41 9.07 0.28 -13.82
N VAL A 42 9.08 -1.04 -14.01
CA VAL A 42 8.55 -1.71 -15.21
C VAL A 42 7.04 -1.51 -15.32
N MET A 43 6.31 -1.64 -14.22
CA MET A 43 4.85 -1.54 -14.20
C MET A 43 4.36 -0.14 -14.55
N SER A 44 4.94 0.88 -13.93
CA SER A 44 4.48 2.26 -14.10
C SER A 44 5.31 3.05 -15.10
N MET A 45 6.27 2.43 -15.79
CA MET A 45 7.32 3.13 -16.56
C MET A 45 8.00 4.25 -15.74
N GLY A 46 8.23 4.00 -14.44
CA GLY A 46 8.82 4.96 -13.49
C GLY A 46 7.88 6.06 -12.96
N ILE A 47 6.66 6.19 -13.50
CA ILE A 47 5.67 7.23 -13.09
C ILE A 47 5.26 7.10 -11.61
N HIS A 48 5.37 5.91 -10.97
CA HIS A 48 5.08 5.72 -9.55
C HIS A 48 5.85 6.69 -8.64
N ARG A 49 7.05 7.12 -9.06
CA ARG A 49 7.85 8.11 -8.33
C ARG A 49 7.14 9.46 -8.28
N ILE A 50 6.50 9.88 -9.38
CA ILE A 50 5.72 11.12 -9.45
C ILE A 50 4.46 11.01 -8.59
N TRP A 51 3.81 9.84 -8.59
CA TRP A 51 2.64 9.60 -7.74
C TRP A 51 2.99 9.70 -6.25
N LYS A 52 4.16 9.20 -5.84
CA LYS A 52 4.67 9.31 -4.48
C LYS A 52 5.02 10.75 -4.11
N GLU A 53 5.57 11.55 -5.03
CA GLU A 53 5.73 13.00 -4.79
C GLU A 53 4.38 13.70 -4.62
N ALA A 54 3.42 13.42 -5.49
CA ALA A 54 2.07 13.97 -5.40
C ALA A 54 1.36 13.58 -4.09
N MET A 55 1.61 12.37 -3.59
CA MET A 55 1.16 11.93 -2.27
C MET A 55 1.73 12.82 -1.16
N MET A 56 3.03 13.10 -1.19
CA MET A 56 3.70 13.95 -0.21
C MET A 56 3.25 15.41 -0.31
N ASP A 57 3.03 15.91 -1.52
CA ASP A 57 2.48 17.26 -1.75
C ASP A 57 1.09 17.41 -1.14
N TRP A 58 0.23 16.40 -1.31
CA TRP A 58 -1.10 16.45 -0.75
C TRP A 58 -1.09 16.22 0.76
N LEU A 59 -0.24 15.32 1.24
CA LEU A 59 -0.08 15.01 2.67
C LEU A 59 0.44 16.23 3.46
N ALA A 60 1.35 17.00 2.86
CA ALA A 60 2.03 18.15 3.45
C ALA A 60 2.66 17.84 4.84
N PRO A 61 3.67 16.93 4.88
CA PRO A 61 4.38 16.60 6.12
C PRO A 61 4.90 17.85 6.85
N SER A 62 4.76 17.87 8.17
CA SER A 62 5.13 18.98 9.04
C SER A 62 6.13 18.54 10.12
N PRO A 63 7.01 19.45 10.59
CA PRO A 63 7.97 19.16 11.65
C PRO A 63 7.33 18.54 12.90
N GLY A 64 7.96 17.51 13.45
CA GLY A 64 7.58 16.87 14.71
C GLY A 64 6.45 15.84 14.63
N GLN A 65 5.87 15.61 13.44
CA GLN A 65 4.83 14.59 13.24
C GLN A 65 5.37 13.16 13.39
N LYS A 66 4.50 12.27 13.89
CA LYS A 66 4.71 10.82 13.94
C LYS A 66 3.95 10.14 12.81
N LEU A 67 4.70 9.52 11.90
CA LEU A 67 4.19 8.71 10.80
C LEU A 67 4.13 7.23 11.19
N LEU A 68 3.03 6.57 10.84
CA LEU A 68 2.98 5.12 10.66
C LEU A 68 2.85 4.80 9.17
N ASP A 69 3.82 4.08 8.62
CA ASP A 69 3.88 3.68 7.21
C ASP A 69 3.69 2.16 7.10
N VAL A 70 2.49 1.75 6.71
CA VAL A 70 2.08 0.34 6.68
C VAL A 70 2.26 -0.25 5.28
N ALA A 71 2.73 -1.50 5.24
CA ALA A 71 3.24 -2.16 4.03
C ALA A 71 4.35 -1.34 3.35
N GLY A 72 5.11 -0.59 4.16
CA GLY A 72 6.15 0.33 3.72
C GLY A 72 7.54 -0.28 3.74
N GLY A 73 7.70 -1.60 3.61
CA GLY A 73 8.92 -2.30 4.01
C GLY A 73 10.25 -1.80 3.41
N THR A 74 10.25 -1.16 2.23
CA THR A 74 11.47 -0.55 1.65
C THR A 74 11.79 0.85 2.20
N GLY A 75 10.87 1.45 2.96
CA GLY A 75 10.99 2.75 3.63
C GLY A 75 10.84 3.96 2.71
N ASP A 76 10.50 3.81 1.44
CA ASP A 76 10.57 4.89 0.47
C ASP A 76 9.61 6.06 0.76
N ILE A 77 8.39 5.77 1.22
CA ILE A 77 7.43 6.78 1.69
C ILE A 77 7.93 7.43 2.98
N SER A 78 8.37 6.63 3.95
CA SER A 78 8.92 7.11 5.21
C SER A 78 10.12 8.05 5.02
N PHE A 79 11.04 7.75 4.11
CA PHE A 79 12.18 8.63 3.80
C PHE A 79 11.72 9.95 3.19
N LYS A 80 10.76 9.91 2.25
CA LYS A 80 10.19 11.12 1.63
C LYS A 80 9.48 11.98 2.67
N PHE A 81 8.71 11.36 3.55
CA PHE A 81 8.01 12.04 4.63
C PHE A 81 8.99 12.79 5.53
N LEU A 82 10.02 12.11 6.05
CA LEU A 82 11.01 12.70 6.95
C LEU A 82 11.80 13.83 6.28
N ASN A 83 12.20 13.63 5.01
CA ASN A 83 12.88 14.67 4.24
C ASN A 83 12.03 15.94 4.07
N ARG A 84 10.71 15.78 3.87
CA ARG A 84 9.79 16.91 3.65
C ARG A 84 9.37 17.58 4.96
N ALA A 85 9.22 16.81 6.03
CA ALA A 85 8.93 17.31 7.37
C ALA A 85 10.14 18.01 8.00
N GLY A 86 11.38 17.63 7.63
CA GLY A 86 12.64 18.15 8.17
C GLY A 86 12.96 17.65 9.60
N SER A 87 11.94 17.37 10.40
CA SER A 87 12.04 16.66 11.68
C SER A 87 10.78 15.86 11.95
N GLY A 88 10.89 14.75 12.67
CA GLY A 88 9.77 13.86 12.95
C GLY A 88 10.26 12.44 13.22
N HIS A 89 9.31 11.51 13.27
CA HIS A 89 9.61 10.10 13.47
C HIS A 89 8.70 9.26 12.60
N ALA A 90 9.23 8.23 11.96
CA ALA A 90 8.48 7.27 11.18
C ALA A 90 8.56 5.89 11.82
N THR A 91 7.45 5.18 11.84
CA THR A 91 7.42 3.75 12.15
C THR A 91 6.98 3.04 10.88
N VAL A 92 7.86 2.18 10.34
CA VAL A 92 7.56 1.34 9.20
C VAL A 92 7.05 -0.01 9.71
N LEU A 93 5.88 -0.42 9.24
CA LEU A 93 5.31 -1.73 9.53
C LEU A 93 5.12 -2.53 8.24
N ASP A 94 5.62 -3.76 8.22
CA ASP A 94 5.41 -4.69 7.10
C ASP A 94 5.27 -6.11 7.63
N ILE A 95 4.45 -6.93 6.96
CA ILE A 95 4.29 -8.33 7.32
C ILE A 95 5.48 -9.19 6.85
N THR A 96 6.26 -8.68 5.89
CA THR A 96 7.40 -9.36 5.27
C THR A 96 8.72 -8.86 5.84
N GLU A 97 9.32 -9.63 6.75
CA GLU A 97 10.58 -9.25 7.43
C GLU A 97 11.72 -8.91 6.46
N ASN A 98 11.86 -9.66 5.36
CA ASN A 98 12.91 -9.40 4.36
C ASN A 98 12.78 -8.01 3.70
N MET A 99 11.57 -7.48 3.59
CA MET A 99 11.35 -6.12 3.08
C MET A 99 11.92 -5.11 4.07
N LEU A 100 11.59 -5.23 5.36
CA LEU A 100 12.11 -4.36 6.42
C LEU A 100 13.64 -4.42 6.51
N ILE A 101 14.24 -5.60 6.36
CA ILE A 101 15.70 -5.75 6.33
C ILE A 101 16.30 -4.94 5.17
N ALA A 102 15.67 -4.97 4.00
CA ALA A 102 16.11 -4.19 2.84
C ALA A 102 15.93 -2.68 3.06
N GLY A 103 14.80 -2.25 3.64
CA GLY A 103 14.56 -0.85 3.98
C GLY A 103 15.52 -0.31 5.03
N ARG A 104 15.79 -1.08 6.08
CA ARG A 104 16.74 -0.71 7.14
C ARG A 104 18.14 -0.46 6.58
N LYS A 105 18.62 -1.33 5.68
CA LYS A 105 19.92 -1.12 4.99
C LYS A 105 19.98 0.19 4.21
N ARG A 106 18.86 0.63 3.62
CA ARG A 106 18.76 1.94 2.92
C ARG A 106 18.80 3.09 3.93
N ALA A 107 18.05 2.99 5.03
CA ALA A 107 18.06 4.00 6.08
C ALA A 107 19.45 4.16 6.75
N GLU A 108 20.20 3.07 6.88
CA GLU A 108 21.61 3.09 7.34
C GLU A 108 22.49 3.92 6.40
N ALA A 109 22.34 3.72 5.09
CA ALA A 109 23.09 4.48 4.08
C ALA A 109 22.74 5.98 4.09
N ASP A 110 21.47 6.31 4.30
CA ASP A 110 20.96 7.69 4.29
C ASP A 110 21.04 8.41 5.66
N LYS A 111 21.64 7.76 6.67
CA LYS A 111 21.81 8.28 8.05
C LYS A 111 20.50 8.65 8.75
N MET A 112 19.40 7.94 8.43
CA MET A 112 18.07 8.19 9.00
C MET A 112 17.66 7.23 10.13
N LEU A 113 18.55 6.33 10.55
CA LEU A 113 18.23 5.28 11.53
C LEU A 113 17.57 5.77 12.82
N ASN A 114 17.98 6.94 13.31
CA ASN A 114 17.49 7.47 14.58
C ASN A 114 16.06 8.04 14.49
N SER A 115 15.51 8.16 13.28
CA SER A 115 14.19 8.72 13.01
C SER A 115 13.20 7.66 12.51
N ILE A 116 13.61 6.39 12.44
CA ILE A 116 12.81 5.31 11.86
C ILE A 116 12.85 4.03 12.71
N ASP A 117 11.68 3.60 13.16
CA ASP A 117 11.48 2.26 13.73
C ASP A 117 10.96 1.29 12.68
N TRP A 118 11.34 0.01 12.80
CA TRP A 118 10.95 -1.06 11.88
C TRP A 118 10.22 -2.15 12.66
N VAL A 119 9.00 -2.47 12.27
CA VAL A 119 8.12 -3.40 13.01
C VAL A 119 7.57 -4.46 12.05
N VAL A 120 7.79 -5.73 12.36
CA VAL A 120 7.08 -6.82 11.69
C VAL A 120 5.68 -6.91 12.28
N GLY A 121 4.64 -6.83 11.44
CA GLY A 121 3.26 -6.90 11.93
C GLY A 121 2.21 -6.98 10.84
N ASP A 122 0.97 -7.28 11.24
CA ASP A 122 -0.19 -7.31 10.36
C ASP A 122 -0.92 -5.95 10.40
N ALA A 123 -1.27 -5.42 9.22
CA ALA A 123 -2.06 -4.20 9.09
C ALA A 123 -3.46 -4.32 9.73
N MET A 124 -4.01 -5.53 9.83
CA MET A 124 -5.31 -5.80 10.45
C MET A 124 -5.25 -5.89 11.98
N ALA A 125 -4.05 -5.93 12.57
CA ALA A 125 -3.84 -6.02 14.01
C ALA A 125 -2.56 -5.27 14.41
N LEU A 126 -2.63 -3.94 14.39
CA LEU A 126 -1.47 -3.08 14.61
C LEU A 126 -1.04 -3.14 16.09
N PRO A 127 0.25 -3.42 16.38
CA PRO A 127 0.76 -3.55 17.75
C PRO A 127 1.02 -2.19 18.43
N PHE A 128 0.16 -1.21 18.19
CA PHE A 128 0.28 0.15 18.69
C PHE A 128 -0.94 0.54 19.51
N ALA A 129 -0.75 1.42 20.48
CA ALA A 129 -1.85 1.98 21.25
C ALA A 129 -2.69 2.93 20.39
N ASP A 130 -3.94 3.12 20.81
CA ASP A 130 -4.84 4.09 20.21
C ASP A 130 -4.23 5.50 20.23
N ASN A 131 -4.53 6.32 19.22
CA ASN A 131 -4.12 7.73 19.17
C ASN A 131 -2.59 7.95 19.34
N SER A 132 -1.78 7.09 18.73
CA SER A 132 -0.31 7.15 18.81
C SER A 132 0.34 7.97 17.70
N PHE A 133 -0.30 8.05 16.52
CA PHE A 133 0.27 8.64 15.31
C PHE A 133 -0.51 9.85 14.82
N ASP A 134 0.20 10.78 14.18
CA ASP A 134 -0.40 11.97 13.56
C ASP A 134 -0.74 11.71 12.08
N VAL A 135 0.02 10.82 11.42
CA VAL A 135 -0.15 10.47 10.01
C VAL A 135 -0.07 8.95 9.83
N TYR A 136 -0.95 8.42 8.98
CA TYR A 136 -0.95 7.03 8.53
C TYR A 136 -0.82 6.99 7.01
N THR A 137 0.16 6.23 6.51
CA THR A 137 0.32 5.97 5.08
C THR A 137 0.27 4.49 4.77
N ILE A 138 -0.30 4.15 3.62
CA ILE A 138 -0.12 2.85 2.98
C ILE A 138 -0.03 3.06 1.47
N SER A 139 1.10 2.67 0.86
CA SER A 139 1.38 2.88 -0.55
C SER A 139 1.56 1.54 -1.27
N PHE A 140 0.69 1.25 -2.23
CA PHE A 140 0.70 0.03 -3.03
C PHE A 140 0.69 -1.27 -2.20
N GLY A 141 0.09 -1.22 -1.00
CA GLY A 141 0.04 -2.35 -0.08
C GLY A 141 -1.38 -2.83 0.24
N ILE A 142 -2.35 -1.91 0.33
CA ILE A 142 -3.67 -2.22 0.90
C ILE A 142 -4.46 -3.24 0.07
N ARG A 143 -4.23 -3.30 -1.25
CA ARG A 143 -4.85 -4.32 -2.11
C ARG A 143 -4.49 -5.76 -1.74
N ASN A 144 -3.35 -5.96 -1.07
CA ASN A 144 -2.87 -7.28 -0.68
C ASN A 144 -3.37 -7.71 0.71
N VAL A 145 -3.97 -6.79 1.48
CA VAL A 145 -4.55 -7.08 2.78
C VAL A 145 -5.76 -8.00 2.62
N THR A 146 -5.90 -9.00 3.51
CA THR A 146 -6.99 -9.98 3.44
C THR A 146 -8.34 -9.31 3.60
N ARG A 147 -8.47 -8.44 4.61
CA ARG A 147 -9.68 -7.67 4.91
C ARG A 147 -9.32 -6.17 4.99
N PRO A 148 -9.37 -5.44 3.86
CA PRO A 148 -8.97 -4.03 3.83
C PRO A 148 -9.76 -3.14 4.80
N GLN A 149 -11.04 -3.46 5.06
CA GLN A 149 -11.85 -2.73 6.04
C GLN A 149 -11.26 -2.81 7.46
N GLU A 150 -10.76 -3.98 7.88
CA GLU A 150 -10.14 -4.13 9.20
C GLU A 150 -8.86 -3.31 9.32
N ALA A 151 -8.04 -3.26 8.26
CA ALA A 151 -6.87 -2.38 8.24
C ALA A 151 -7.23 -0.89 8.28
N LEU A 152 -8.33 -0.47 7.64
CA LEU A 152 -8.83 0.90 7.75
C LEU A 152 -9.32 1.22 9.16
N ASN A 153 -10.00 0.27 9.82
CA ASN A 153 -10.44 0.43 11.21
C ASN A 153 -9.25 0.55 12.17
N GLU A 154 -8.21 -0.26 11.96
CA GLU A 154 -6.95 -0.15 12.72
C GLU A 154 -6.23 1.17 12.46
N ALA A 155 -6.18 1.63 11.19
CA ALA A 155 -5.64 2.94 10.85
C ALA A 155 -6.39 4.07 11.59
N PHE A 156 -7.72 4.00 11.67
CA PHE A 156 -8.52 4.93 12.44
C PHE A 156 -8.21 4.87 13.94
N ARG A 157 -8.08 3.66 14.51
CA ARG A 157 -7.78 3.47 15.94
C ARG A 157 -6.46 4.12 16.34
N VAL A 158 -5.38 3.85 15.59
CA VAL A 158 -4.02 4.29 15.95
C VAL A 158 -3.76 5.76 15.63
N LEU A 159 -4.51 6.38 14.72
CA LEU A 159 -4.45 7.81 14.47
C LEU A 159 -5.02 8.61 15.64
N ARG A 160 -4.45 9.78 15.92
CA ARG A 160 -4.98 10.76 16.88
C ARG A 160 -6.18 11.51 16.30
N PRO A 161 -7.04 12.14 17.12
CA PRO A 161 -7.93 13.20 16.64
C PRO A 161 -7.11 14.30 15.94
N GLY A 162 -7.58 14.74 14.77
CA GLY A 162 -6.83 15.56 13.82
C GLY A 162 -5.82 14.81 12.96
N GLY A 163 -5.66 13.50 13.16
CA GLY A 163 -4.74 12.65 12.42
C GLY A 163 -5.22 12.36 11.01
N ARG A 164 -4.28 12.14 10.09
CA ARG A 164 -4.57 12.03 8.66
C ARG A 164 -4.19 10.67 8.08
N LEU A 165 -5.14 10.07 7.36
CA LEU A 165 -4.95 8.91 6.52
C LEU A 165 -4.57 9.34 5.09
N MET A 166 -3.60 8.65 4.49
CA MET A 166 -3.28 8.74 3.07
C MET A 166 -3.02 7.34 2.49
N VAL A 167 -3.81 6.95 1.50
CA VAL A 167 -3.67 5.68 0.79
C VAL A 167 -3.32 5.99 -0.66
N LEU A 168 -2.21 5.45 -1.16
CA LEU A 168 -1.86 5.48 -2.58
C LEU A 168 -1.97 4.07 -3.13
N GLU A 169 -2.87 3.84 -4.08
CA GLU A 169 -3.08 2.50 -4.63
C GLU A 169 -3.40 2.55 -6.13
N PHE A 170 -3.08 1.46 -6.83
CA PHE A 170 -3.57 1.25 -8.19
C PHE A 170 -5.09 1.16 -8.19
N ASN A 171 -5.72 1.67 -9.24
CA ASN A 171 -7.17 1.67 -9.35
C ASN A 171 -7.62 1.41 -10.78
N GLN A 172 -8.94 1.27 -10.94
CA GLN A 172 -9.59 1.14 -12.22
C GLN A 172 -9.71 2.53 -12.86
N ILE A 173 -9.40 2.60 -14.15
CA ILE A 173 -9.56 3.78 -14.99
C ILE A 173 -11.07 4.02 -15.19
N PRO A 174 -11.60 5.20 -14.80
CA PRO A 174 -13.04 5.48 -14.85
C PRO A 174 -13.60 5.59 -16.28
N VAL A 175 -12.73 5.63 -17.30
CA VAL A 175 -13.12 5.68 -18.72
C VAL A 175 -13.10 4.26 -19.31
N PRO A 176 -14.26 3.64 -19.63
CA PRO A 176 -14.33 2.21 -20.00
C PRO A 176 -13.48 1.82 -21.20
N LEU A 177 -13.38 2.67 -22.21
CA LEU A 177 -12.58 2.38 -23.41
C LEU A 177 -11.08 2.36 -23.09
N VAL A 178 -10.63 3.30 -22.26
CA VAL A 178 -9.23 3.39 -21.82
C VAL A 178 -8.92 2.22 -20.87
N GLN A 179 -9.84 1.87 -19.97
CA GLN A 179 -9.71 0.68 -19.14
C GLN A 179 -9.53 -0.58 -19.98
N LYS A 180 -10.36 -0.78 -21.02
CA LYS A 180 -10.25 -1.97 -21.88
C LYS A 180 -8.90 -2.04 -22.62
N ALA A 181 -8.41 -0.91 -23.11
CA ALA A 181 -7.08 -0.83 -23.73
C ALA A 181 -5.97 -1.14 -22.71
N TYR A 182 -6.08 -0.57 -21.51
CA TYR A 182 -5.14 -0.82 -20.41
C TYR A 182 -5.15 -2.29 -19.98
N ASP A 183 -6.31 -2.93 -19.87
CA ASP A 183 -6.45 -4.37 -19.56
C ASP A 183 -5.74 -5.23 -20.61
N ILE A 184 -5.99 -4.97 -21.90
CA ILE A 184 -5.34 -5.73 -22.97
C ILE A 184 -3.82 -5.58 -22.88
N TYR A 185 -3.32 -4.37 -22.63
CA TYR A 185 -1.90 -4.13 -22.43
C TYR A 185 -1.37 -4.82 -21.17
N SER A 186 -2.02 -4.64 -20.02
CA SER A 186 -1.55 -5.13 -18.73
C SER A 186 -1.53 -6.66 -18.69
N PHE A 187 -2.59 -7.36 -19.11
CA PHE A 187 -2.64 -8.82 -19.08
C PHE A 187 -1.68 -9.49 -20.09
N ASN A 188 -1.40 -8.85 -21.23
CA ASN A 188 -0.60 -9.47 -22.29
C ASN A 188 0.86 -9.04 -22.33
N VAL A 189 1.18 -7.85 -21.83
CA VAL A 189 2.51 -7.25 -21.95
C VAL A 189 3.24 -7.29 -20.61
N ILE A 190 2.60 -6.87 -19.51
CA ILE A 190 3.27 -6.73 -18.21
C ILE A 190 3.84 -8.06 -17.68
N PRO A 191 3.07 -9.18 -17.62
CA PRO A 191 3.61 -10.47 -17.18
C PRO A 191 4.73 -11.01 -18.08
N ARG A 192 4.66 -10.74 -19.40
CA ARG A 192 5.71 -11.15 -20.34
C ARG A 192 6.98 -10.34 -20.15
N MET A 193 6.86 -9.03 -19.91
CA MET A 193 7.99 -8.16 -19.58
C MET A 193 8.60 -8.54 -18.23
N GLY A 194 7.79 -8.85 -17.21
CA GLY A 194 8.25 -9.36 -15.91
C GLY A 194 9.05 -10.66 -16.05
N LYS A 195 8.59 -11.59 -16.89
CA LYS A 195 9.36 -12.80 -17.23
C LYS A 195 10.70 -12.47 -17.89
N LEU A 196 10.74 -11.53 -18.83
CA LEU A 196 11.96 -11.21 -19.57
C LEU A 196 12.99 -10.44 -18.72
N ILE A 197 12.53 -9.53 -17.86
CA ILE A 197 13.40 -8.60 -17.11
C ILE A 197 13.73 -9.16 -15.73
N ALA A 198 12.73 -9.67 -15.03
CA ALA A 198 12.84 -10.10 -13.63
C ALA A 198 12.87 -11.63 -13.47
N ASN A 199 12.69 -12.40 -14.57
CA ASN A 199 12.45 -13.84 -14.55
C ASN A 199 11.31 -14.24 -13.59
N ASP A 200 10.29 -13.38 -13.51
CA ASP A 200 9.17 -13.55 -12.59
C ASP A 200 7.88 -13.18 -13.32
N ARG A 201 7.15 -14.18 -13.80
CA ARG A 201 5.86 -13.97 -14.48
C ARG A 201 4.72 -13.94 -13.48
N GLU A 202 4.78 -14.81 -12.49
CA GLU A 202 3.69 -15.09 -11.55
C GLU A 202 3.42 -13.87 -10.66
N SER A 203 4.46 -13.21 -10.14
CA SER A 203 4.31 -12.00 -9.34
C SER A 203 3.65 -10.86 -10.14
N TYR A 204 4.02 -10.70 -11.41
CA TYR A 204 3.43 -9.68 -12.28
C TYR A 204 2.01 -10.03 -12.74
N GLN A 205 1.68 -11.32 -12.86
CA GLN A 205 0.32 -11.75 -13.13
C GLN A 205 -0.58 -11.49 -11.90
N TYR A 206 -0.16 -11.94 -10.72
CA TYR A 206 -0.84 -11.68 -9.46
C TYR A 206 -1.08 -10.17 -9.25
N LEU A 207 -0.08 -9.35 -9.56
CA LEU A 207 -0.19 -7.90 -9.51
C LEU A 207 -1.37 -7.39 -10.36
N VAL A 208 -1.45 -7.74 -11.65
CA VAL A 208 -2.53 -7.26 -12.53
C VAL A 208 -3.89 -7.76 -12.04
N GLU A 209 -3.97 -9.01 -11.60
CA GLU A 209 -5.20 -9.59 -11.06
C GLU A 209 -5.64 -8.91 -9.75
N SER A 210 -4.70 -8.58 -8.86
CA SER A 210 -4.97 -7.88 -7.59
C SER A 210 -5.53 -6.48 -7.81
N ILE A 211 -5.04 -5.75 -8.82
CA ILE A 211 -5.57 -4.43 -9.21
C ILE A 211 -7.03 -4.57 -9.65
N ARG A 212 -7.36 -5.65 -10.35
CA ARG A 212 -8.70 -5.83 -10.92
C ARG A 212 -9.76 -6.16 -9.88
N ASN A 213 -9.37 -6.83 -8.80
CA ASN A 213 -10.25 -7.13 -7.66
C ASN A 213 -10.30 -6.02 -6.61
N PHE A 214 -9.44 -5.00 -6.70
CA PHE A 214 -9.47 -3.89 -5.78
C PHE A 214 -10.73 -3.03 -6.03
N PRO A 215 -11.40 -2.55 -4.95
CA PRO A 215 -12.56 -1.68 -5.09
C PRO A 215 -12.24 -0.43 -5.91
N ASP A 216 -13.22 0.06 -6.66
CA ASP A 216 -13.10 1.32 -7.37
C ASP A 216 -12.97 2.51 -6.40
N GLN A 217 -12.72 3.70 -6.94
CA GLN A 217 -12.44 4.89 -6.17
C GLN A 217 -13.55 5.24 -5.17
N GLU A 218 -14.81 5.20 -5.60
CA GLU A 218 -15.95 5.59 -4.76
C GLU A 218 -16.28 4.52 -3.72
N THR A 219 -16.16 3.25 -4.10
CA THR A 219 -16.34 2.12 -3.20
C THR A 219 -15.28 2.15 -2.10
N PHE A 220 -14.01 2.32 -2.46
CA PHE A 220 -12.93 2.42 -1.48
C PHE A 220 -13.05 3.69 -0.62
N LEU A 221 -13.46 4.82 -1.19
CA LEU A 221 -13.74 6.04 -0.42
C LEU A 221 -14.86 5.82 0.61
N SER A 222 -15.87 5.02 0.25
CA SER A 222 -16.96 4.66 1.17
C SER A 222 -16.47 3.77 2.31
N MET A 223 -15.56 2.84 2.05
CA MET A 223 -14.88 2.04 3.09
C MET A 223 -14.09 2.92 4.07
N VAL A 224 -13.39 3.95 3.56
CA VAL A 224 -12.69 4.93 4.39
C VAL A 224 -13.67 5.68 5.29
N ARG A 225 -14.84 6.09 4.78
CA ARG A 225 -15.89 6.72 5.59
C ARG A 225 -16.46 5.76 6.63
N GLU A 226 -16.69 4.51 6.26
CA GLU A 226 -17.20 3.46 7.16
C GLU A 226 -16.28 3.21 8.35
N ALA A 227 -14.96 3.31 8.16
CA ALA A 227 -13.99 3.23 9.25
C ALA A 227 -14.05 4.41 10.25
N GLY A 228 -14.82 5.46 9.92
CA GLY A 228 -15.03 6.64 10.77
C GLY A 228 -14.27 7.88 10.32
N PHE A 229 -13.54 7.84 9.20
CA PHE A 229 -12.86 9.02 8.68
C PHE A 229 -13.85 10.04 8.10
N GLU A 230 -13.59 11.30 8.39
CA GLU A 230 -14.32 12.46 7.86
C GLU A 230 -13.45 13.26 6.88
N ASN A 231 -14.05 14.25 6.21
CA ASN A 231 -13.38 15.06 5.18
C ASN A 231 -12.65 14.20 4.13
N THR A 232 -13.26 13.07 3.78
CA THR A 232 -12.69 12.07 2.88
C THR A 232 -12.71 12.56 1.44
N ASN A 233 -11.62 12.37 0.70
CA ASN A 233 -11.54 12.72 -0.71
C ASN A 233 -10.57 11.79 -1.44
N TYR A 234 -10.68 11.68 -2.76
CA TYR A 234 -9.68 11.03 -3.60
C TYR A 234 -9.24 11.88 -4.79
N ARG A 235 -8.06 11.56 -5.34
CA ARG A 235 -7.52 12.16 -6.55
C ARG A 235 -7.03 11.08 -7.49
N ASN A 236 -7.53 11.09 -8.71
CA ASN A 236 -7.04 10.22 -9.77
C ASN A 236 -5.68 10.73 -10.28
N LEU A 237 -4.74 9.80 -10.44
CA LEU A 237 -3.42 10.02 -10.99
C LEU A 237 -3.31 9.27 -12.32
N SER A 238 -2.71 9.92 -13.33
CA SER A 238 -2.54 9.35 -14.67
C SER A 238 -3.84 8.75 -15.23
N LEU A 239 -4.90 9.57 -15.30
CA LEU A 239 -6.24 9.18 -15.76
C LEU A 239 -6.94 8.10 -14.90
N GLY A 240 -6.45 7.82 -13.69
CA GLY A 240 -7.07 6.86 -12.76
C GLY A 240 -6.35 5.51 -12.69
N ILE A 241 -5.18 5.36 -13.30
CA ILE A 241 -4.32 4.18 -13.13
C ILE A 241 -3.97 3.99 -11.65
N ALA A 242 -3.72 5.09 -10.95
CA ALA A 242 -3.59 5.12 -9.50
C ALA A 242 -4.52 6.17 -8.92
N ALA A 243 -4.91 5.99 -7.67
CA ALA A 243 -5.68 6.94 -6.91
C ALA A 243 -5.03 7.21 -5.55
N LEU A 244 -5.09 8.46 -5.12
CA LEU A 244 -4.81 8.85 -3.75
C LEU A 244 -6.13 8.99 -3.03
N HIS A 245 -6.31 8.32 -1.91
CA HIS A 245 -7.44 8.51 -1.00
C HIS A 245 -6.94 9.13 0.30
N SER A 246 -7.73 10.04 0.85
CA SER A 246 -7.41 10.71 2.11
C SER A 246 -8.63 10.78 3.01
N GLY A 247 -8.39 10.83 4.31
CA GLY A 247 -9.41 11.01 5.34
C GLY A 247 -8.80 11.57 6.62
N TRP A 248 -9.63 12.20 7.44
CA TRP A 248 -9.23 12.77 8.72
C TRP A 248 -10.00 12.11 9.84
N LYS A 249 -9.31 11.79 10.93
CA LYS A 249 -9.97 11.42 12.19
C LYS A 249 -10.33 12.72 12.91
N ILE A 250 -11.61 13.00 13.08
CA ILE A 250 -12.12 14.23 13.71
C ILE A 250 -12.79 13.89 15.04
#